data_AF-A0A9E3MNF3-F1
#
_entry.id   AF-A0A9E3MNF3-F1
#
_cell.length_a   1.000
_cell.length_b   1.000
_cell.length_c   1.000
_cell.angle_alpha   90.00
_cell.angle_beta   90.00
_cell.angle_gamma   90.00
#
_symmetry.space_group_name_H-M   'P 1'
#
loop_
_entity.id
_entity.type
_entity.pdbx_description
1 polymer ?
#
loop_
_entity_poly.entity_id
_entity_poly.type
_entity_poly.pdbx_seq_one_letter_code
_entity_poly.pdbx_strand_id
1 'polypeptide(L)'
;MKPQATIPTWRAWAGLTFSPLAWAAYHQAGSDLDFAKCQWAATPLMVLLGVAALAVIGLGAILSYGAWRAAGGALDRKEALSGRFVAAISLLASGLFALAVGFQVAASAIVPGCFR
;
A
#
# COMPACT_ATOMS: atom_id res chain seq x y z
N MET A 1 -9.28 23.60 -27.85
CA MET A 1 -9.70 22.67 -26.77
C MET A 1 -8.53 21.75 -26.49
N LYS A 2 -7.93 21.80 -25.28
CA LYS A 2 -6.86 20.84 -24.92
C LYS A 2 -7.54 19.48 -24.66
N PRO A 3 -7.11 18.38 -25.31
CA PRO A 3 -7.65 17.06 -24.99
C PRO A 3 -7.38 16.78 -23.50
N GLN A 4 -8.45 16.59 -22.73
CA GLN A 4 -8.33 16.15 -21.34
C GLN A 4 -7.80 14.72 -21.39
N ALA A 5 -6.58 14.51 -20.89
CA ALA A 5 -6.03 13.17 -20.75
C ALA A 5 -6.93 12.36 -19.81
N THR A 6 -7.57 11.31 -20.35
CA THR A 6 -8.39 10.40 -19.56
C THR A 6 -7.47 9.62 -18.63
N ILE A 7 -7.61 9.84 -17.31
CA ILE A 7 -6.84 9.06 -16.35
C ILE A 7 -7.39 7.63 -16.35
N PRO A 8 -6.54 6.60 -16.45
CA PRO A 8 -6.99 5.21 -16.39
C PRO A 8 -7.73 4.93 -15.08
N THR A 9 -8.91 4.32 -15.17
CA THR A 9 -9.78 4.02 -14.03
C THR A 9 -9.09 3.16 -12.97
N TRP A 10 -8.19 2.27 -13.37
CA TRP A 10 -7.43 1.38 -12.46
C TRP A 10 -6.60 2.14 -11.41
N ARG A 11 -6.18 3.39 -11.69
CA ARG A 11 -5.41 4.20 -10.73
C ARG A 11 -6.23 4.54 -9.49
N ALA A 12 -7.54 4.72 -9.63
CA ALA A 12 -8.42 4.97 -8.48
C ALA A 12 -8.46 3.76 -7.52
N TRP A 13 -8.23 2.55 -8.04
CA TRP A 13 -8.26 1.28 -7.30
C TRP A 13 -6.88 0.83 -6.79
N ALA A 14 -5.80 1.51 -7.20
CA ALA A 14 -4.43 1.06 -6.92
C ALA A 14 -4.14 0.91 -5.42
N GLY A 15 -4.56 1.86 -4.59
CA GLY A 15 -4.41 1.75 -3.12
C GLY A 15 -5.20 0.59 -2.51
N LEU A 16 -6.37 0.24 -3.06
CA LEU A 16 -7.18 -0.90 -2.61
C LEU A 16 -6.59 -2.25 -3.00
N THR A 17 -5.79 -2.34 -4.07
CA THR A 17 -5.20 -3.60 -4.53
C THR A 17 -3.76 -3.76 -4.06
N PHE A 18 -2.91 -2.74 -4.27
CA PHE A 18 -1.48 -2.83 -3.98
C PHE A 18 -1.22 -2.92 -2.48
N SER A 19 -1.98 -2.18 -1.66
CA SER A 19 -1.75 -2.13 -0.23
C SER A 19 -1.99 -3.45 0.50
N PRO A 20 -3.16 -4.13 0.35
CA PRO A 20 -3.37 -5.43 0.98
C PRO A 20 -2.43 -6.52 0.42
N LEU A 21 -2.08 -6.48 -0.87
CA LEU A 21 -1.14 -7.44 -1.45
C LEU A 21 0.28 -7.27 -0.88
N ALA A 22 0.75 -6.02 -0.77
CA ALA A 22 2.04 -5.72 -0.17
C ALA A 22 2.10 -6.13 1.31
N TRP A 23 1.03 -5.84 2.07
CA TRP A 23 0.91 -6.28 3.46
C TRP A 23 0.89 -7.81 3.57
N ALA A 24 0.08 -8.51 2.77
CA ALA A 24 -0.03 -9.96 2.82
C ALA A 24 1.29 -10.65 2.47
N ALA A 25 2.00 -10.14 1.46
CA ALA A 25 3.33 -10.64 1.09
C ALA A 25 4.35 -10.42 2.21
N TYR A 26 4.38 -9.23 2.81
CA TYR A 26 5.26 -8.95 3.95
C TYR A 26 4.92 -9.80 5.18
N HIS A 27 3.64 -9.97 5.48
CA HIS A 27 3.17 -10.78 6.60
C HIS A 27 3.55 -12.25 6.42
N GLN A 28 3.33 -12.83 5.23
CA GLN A 28 3.74 -14.21 4.96
C GLN A 28 5.25 -14.39 4.98
N ALA A 29 6.02 -13.47 4.39
CA ALA A 29 7.48 -13.53 4.46
C ALA A 29 7.98 -13.44 5.91
N GLY A 30 7.35 -12.58 6.72
CA GLY A 30 7.61 -12.49 8.16
C GLY A 30 7.37 -13.81 8.87
N SER A 31 6.18 -14.38 8.70
CA SER A 31 5.79 -15.67 9.29
C SER A 31 6.74 -16.81 8.88
N ASP A 32 7.09 -16.92 7.60
CA ASP A 32 8.00 -17.97 7.12
C ASP A 32 9.39 -17.84 7.73
N LEU A 33 9.90 -16.62 7.85
CA LEU A 33 11.21 -16.36 8.43
C LEU A 33 11.21 -16.60 9.93
N ASP A 34 10.19 -16.16 10.66
CA ASP A 34 10.13 -16.31 12.12
C ASP A 34 9.92 -17.79 12.53
N PHE A 35 9.02 -18.53 11.86
CA PHE A 35 8.67 -19.91 12.27
C PHE A 35 9.42 -21.02 11.53
N ALA A 36 9.72 -20.86 10.23
CA ALA A 36 10.31 -21.94 9.43
C ALA A 36 11.83 -21.76 9.21
N LYS A 37 12.33 -20.51 9.20
CA LYS A 37 13.71 -20.19 8.84
C LYS A 37 14.34 -19.18 9.78
N CYS A 38 14.17 -19.37 11.08
CA CYS A 38 14.57 -18.38 12.07
C CYS A 38 16.04 -17.92 12.00
N GLN A 39 16.94 -18.81 11.60
CA GLN A 39 18.36 -18.49 11.38
C GLN A 39 18.58 -17.37 10.33
N TRP A 40 17.57 -17.10 9.50
CA TRP A 40 17.55 -16.10 8.42
C TRP A 40 16.68 -14.88 8.77
N ALA A 41 15.97 -14.90 9.91
CA ALA A 41 15.13 -13.80 10.40
C ALA A 41 15.97 -12.65 10.99
N ALA A 42 17.00 -12.22 10.26
CA ALA A 42 17.84 -11.11 10.65
C ALA A 42 17.04 -9.80 10.57
N THR A 43 17.14 -8.97 11.62
CA THR A 43 16.48 -7.66 11.69
C THR A 43 16.66 -6.80 10.43
N PRO A 44 17.86 -6.69 9.80
CA PRO A 44 18.02 -5.89 8.59
C PRO A 44 17.18 -6.40 7.41
N LEU A 45 17.03 -7.71 7.25
CA LEU A 45 16.23 -8.29 6.18
C LEU A 45 14.74 -7.95 6.37
N MET A 46 14.22 -8.09 7.60
CA MET A 46 12.84 -7.73 7.93
C MET A 46 12.55 -6.25 7.70
N VAL A 47 13.47 -5.37 8.09
CA VAL A 47 13.36 -3.93 7.84
C VAL A 47 13.34 -3.65 6.34
N LEU A 48 14.22 -4.27 5.55
CA LEU A 48 14.24 -4.11 4.09
C LEU A 48 12.93 -4.57 3.43
N LEU A 49 12.40 -5.73 3.83
CA LEU A 49 11.12 -6.24 3.34
C LEU A 49 9.96 -5.30 3.70
N GLY A 50 9.96 -4.77 4.93
CA GLY A 50 8.97 -3.79 5.36
C GLY A 50 9.04 -2.47 4.60
N VAL A 51 10.25 -1.95 4.35
CA VAL A 51 10.47 -0.77 3.50
C VAL A 51 9.99 -1.02 2.07
N ALA A 52 10.26 -2.19 1.51
CA ALA A 52 9.76 -2.56 0.19
C ALA A 52 8.22 -2.60 0.14
N ALA A 53 7.58 -3.18 1.16
CA ALA A 53 6.12 -3.19 1.26
C ALA A 53 5.53 -1.77 1.38
N LEU A 54 6.15 -0.90 2.21
CA LEU A 54 5.77 0.51 2.33
C LEU A 54 5.94 1.27 1.01
N ALA A 55 6.97 0.97 0.21
CA ALA A 55 7.14 1.57 -1.10
C ALA A 55 6.02 1.18 -2.07
N VAL A 56 5.58 -0.08 -2.06
CA VAL A 56 4.44 -0.55 -2.87
C VAL A 56 3.13 0.08 -2.42
N ILE A 57 2.88 0.17 -1.11
CA ILE A 57 1.72 0.90 -0.54
C ILE A 57 1.77 2.37 -0.94
N GLY A 58 2.94 3.01 -0.86
CA GLY A 58 3.18 4.39 -1.26
C GLY A 58 2.88 4.63 -2.74
N LEU A 59 3.26 3.70 -3.62
CA LEU A 59 2.90 3.76 -5.03
C LEU A 59 1.38 3.69 -5.24
N GLY A 60 0.69 2.78 -4.51
CA GLY A 60 -0.77 2.71 -4.50
C GLY A 60 -1.41 4.03 -4.07
N ALA A 61 -0.91 4.64 -3.00
CA ALA A 61 -1.38 5.92 -2.49
C ALA A 61 -1.15 7.07 -3.50
N ILE A 62 0.04 7.16 -4.12
CA ILE A 62 0.35 8.20 -5.12
C ILE A 62 -0.59 8.09 -6.32
N LEU A 63 -0.84 6.87 -6.82
CA LEU A 63 -1.73 6.63 -7.95
C LEU A 63 -3.19 6.97 -7.62
N SER A 64 -3.67 6.54 -6.46
CA SER A 64 -5.02 6.88 -5.98
C SER A 64 -5.18 8.38 -5.72
N TYR A 65 -4.16 9.06 -5.19
CA TYR A 65 -4.16 10.50 -5.01
C TYR A 65 -4.25 11.25 -6.34
N GLY A 66 -3.45 10.83 -7.33
CA GLY A 66 -3.52 11.38 -8.69
C GLY A 66 -4.90 11.23 -9.32
N ALA A 67 -5.53 10.06 -9.16
CA ALA A 67 -6.89 9.81 -9.62
C ALA A 67 -7.92 10.70 -8.90
N TRP A 68 -7.81 10.85 -7.57
CA TRP A 68 -8.68 11.70 -6.77
C TRP A 68 -8.61 13.19 -7.17
N ARG A 69 -7.40 13.68 -7.48
CA ARG A 69 -7.16 15.06 -7.94
C ARG A 69 -7.74 15.29 -9.33
N ALA A 70 -7.61 14.33 -10.25
CA ALA A 70 -8.08 14.46 -11.62
C ALA A 70 -9.60 14.35 -11.78
N ALA A 71 -10.26 13.55 -10.94
CA ALA A 71 -11.71 13.40 -10.96
C ALA A 71 -12.47 14.71 -10.57
N GLY A 72 -11.77 15.74 -10.07
CA GLY A 72 -12.34 17.08 -9.90
C GLY A 72 -12.59 17.85 -11.21
N GLY A 73 -12.08 17.36 -12.35
CA GLY A 73 -12.20 18.02 -13.67
C GLY A 73 -13.06 17.27 -14.69
N ALA A 74 -13.77 16.20 -14.30
CA ALA A 74 -14.55 15.38 -15.22
C ALA A 74 -15.82 16.10 -15.70
N LEU A 75 -16.20 15.86 -16.96
CA LEU A 75 -17.38 16.45 -17.61
C LEU A 75 -18.70 15.87 -17.09
N ASP A 76 -18.73 14.59 -16.71
CA ASP A 76 -19.88 13.95 -16.07
C ASP A 76 -19.73 13.93 -14.54
N ARG A 77 -20.68 14.58 -13.86
CA ARG A 77 -20.73 14.68 -12.41
C ARG A 77 -20.88 13.32 -11.72
N LYS A 78 -21.62 12.36 -12.29
CA LYS A 78 -21.84 11.05 -11.67
C LYS A 78 -20.58 10.20 -11.70
N GLU A 79 -19.89 10.15 -12.85
CA GLU A 79 -18.62 9.44 -12.98
C GLU A 79 -17.51 10.09 -12.13
N ALA A 80 -17.46 11.43 -12.07
CA ALA A 80 -16.55 12.15 -11.18
C ALA A 80 -16.71 11.78 -9.71
N LEU A 81 -17.96 11.70 -9.22
CA LEU A 81 -18.25 11.39 -7.83
C LEU A 81 -17.87 9.95 -7.47
N SER A 82 -18.19 8.99 -8.34
CA SER A 82 -17.82 7.59 -8.15
C SER A 82 -16.29 7.40 -8.12
N GLY A 83 -15.58 8.00 -9.08
CA GLY A 83 -14.11 7.94 -9.14
C GLY A 83 -13.44 8.58 -7.93
N ARG A 84 -13.95 9.72 -7.43
CA ARG A 84 -13.42 10.36 -6.22
C ARG A 84 -13.67 9.52 -4.97
N PHE A 85 -14.83 8.90 -4.85
CA PHE A 85 -15.15 8.04 -3.71
C PHE A 85 -14.21 6.83 -3.65
N VAL A 86 -14.05 6.10 -4.76
CA VAL A 86 -13.16 4.93 -4.83
C VAL A 86 -11.70 5.33 -4.54
N ALA A 87 -11.25 6.46 -5.09
CA ALA A 87 -9.90 6.95 -4.84
C ALA A 87 -9.68 7.36 -3.37
N ALA A 88 -10.70 7.95 -2.71
CA ALA A 88 -10.64 8.29 -1.29
C ALA A 88 -10.56 7.04 -0.41
N ILE A 89 -11.40 6.02 -0.68
CA ILE A 89 -11.32 4.74 0.03
C ILE A 89 -9.96 4.08 -0.17
N SER A 90 -9.41 4.12 -1.38
CA SER A 90 -8.07 3.57 -1.67
C SER A 90 -6.95 4.31 -0.92
N LEU A 91 -7.06 5.62 -0.73
CA LEU A 91 -6.12 6.38 0.10
C LEU A 91 -6.22 5.99 1.58
N LEU A 92 -7.44 5.86 2.10
CA LEU A 92 -7.66 5.41 3.48
C LEU A 92 -7.12 4.00 3.71
N ALA A 93 -7.37 3.08 2.76
CA ALA A 93 -6.82 1.73 2.80
C ALA A 93 -5.30 1.75 2.79
N SER A 94 -4.67 2.55 1.92
CA SER A 94 -3.22 2.69 1.87
C SER A 94 -2.66 3.21 3.20
N GLY A 95 -3.31 4.20 3.83
CA GLY A 95 -2.92 4.70 5.14
C GLY A 95 -3.02 3.64 6.24
N LEU A 96 -4.10 2.87 6.25
CA LEU A 96 -4.31 1.78 7.22
C LEU A 96 -3.24 0.68 7.09
N PHE A 97 -2.95 0.23 5.87
CA PHE A 97 -1.95 -0.80 5.63
C PHE A 97 -0.52 -0.29 5.84
N ALA A 98 -0.23 0.97 5.51
CA ALA A 98 1.05 1.59 5.85
C ALA A 98 1.29 1.59 7.36
N LEU A 99 0.26 1.95 8.14
CA LEU A 99 0.33 1.91 9.61
C LEU A 99 0.56 0.46 10.11
N ALA A 100 -0.16 -0.51 9.56
CA ALA A 100 -0.02 -1.91 9.93
C ALA A 100 1.40 -2.45 9.66
N VAL A 101 1.95 -2.19 8.47
CA VAL A 101 3.33 -2.57 8.13
C VAL A 101 4.33 -1.81 9.01
N GLY A 102 4.09 -0.52 9.28
CA GLY A 102 4.93 0.28 10.17
C GLY A 102 5.07 -0.32 11.57
N PHE A 103 3.96 -0.73 12.18
CA PHE A 103 3.99 -1.42 13.48
C PHE A 103 4.71 -2.76 13.42
N GLN A 104 4.51 -3.55 12.36
CA GLN A 104 5.22 -4.82 12.19
C GLN A 104 6.74 -4.61 12.06
N VAL A 105 7.19 -3.60 11.30
CA VAL A 105 8.61 -3.24 11.18
C VAL A 105 9.18 -2.78 12.53
N ALA A 106 8.45 -1.95 13.27
CA ALA A 106 8.87 -1.50 14.60
C ALA A 106 9.04 -2.69 15.55
N ALA A 107 8.09 -3.64 15.53
CA ALA A 107 8.23 -4.87 16.29
C ALA A 107 9.46 -5.69 15.86
N SER A 108 9.87 -5.62 14.58
CA SER A 108 11.02 -6.39 14.04
C SER A 108 12.36 -5.86 14.50
N ALA A 109 12.38 -4.58 14.85
CA ALA A 109 13.55 -3.94 15.42
C ALA A 109 13.70 -4.25 16.92
N ILE A 110 12.61 -4.57 17.62
CA ILE A 110 12.59 -4.77 19.08
C ILE A 110 12.83 -6.23 19.44
N VAL A 111 12.17 -7.16 18.74
CA VAL A 111 12.20 -8.58 19.09
C VAL A 111 13.17 -9.31 18.15
N PRO A 112 14.22 -9.97 18.68
CA PRO A 112 15.13 -10.76 17.85
C PRO A 112 14.39 -11.93 17.21
N GLY A 113 14.71 -12.26 15.95
CA GLY A 113 13.94 -13.21 15.14
C GLY A 113 13.57 -14.52 15.84
N CYS A 114 14.49 -15.16 16.58
CA CYS A 114 14.19 -16.45 17.23
C CYS A 114 13.51 -16.38 18.59
N PHE A 115 13.21 -15.17 19.03
CA PHE A 115 12.40 -14.92 20.22
C PHE A 115 11.06 -14.27 19.85
N ARG A 116 10.71 -14.26 18.56
CA ARG A 116 9.60 -13.52 17.99
C ARG A 116 8.40 -14.38 17.65
#